data_AF-B0WA23-F1
#
_entry.id   AF-B0WA23-F1
#
_cell.length_a   1.000
_cell.length_b   1.000
_cell.length_c   1.000
_cell.angle_alpha   90.00
_cell.angle_beta   90.00
_cell.angle_gamma   90.00
#
_symmetry.space_group_name_H-M   'P 1'
#
loop_
_entity.id
_entity.type
_entity.pdbx_description
1 polymer ?
#
loop_
_entity_poly.entity_id
_entity_poly.type
_entity_poly.pdbx_seq_one_letter_code
_entity_poly.pdbx_strand_id
1 'polypeptide(L)'
;MAGEVLVDALPYIDLGYDDPGVREAAIAMVEEECRRYRPTKNYLEHLPALSTSAFETDLMTTEFERIQNRLPMEPVSMKRYELPPPPAGKMSEVSAWMESVENSMAQLEHQAVRALNLELMQEYGCEMWKSYLEVLTAMQAKAQARLEAVKKEIQDVNWKRKSKQTKGGEKLRSLEAQWVMLVSKNYEIEQACSKLEEKIYQKKTDKGMVNNSSGENINNENLSA
;
A
#
# COMPACT_ATOMS: atom_id res chain seq x y z
N MET A 1 -1.24 -18.68 -24.17
CA MET A 1 -1.31 -17.22 -24.02
C MET A 1 -2.69 -16.89 -23.48
N ALA A 2 -2.85 -16.84 -22.17
CA ALA A 2 -4.05 -16.25 -21.58
C ALA A 2 -3.99 -14.76 -21.95
N GLY A 3 -4.98 -14.28 -22.70
CA GLY A 3 -5.02 -12.89 -23.15
C GLY A 3 -4.89 -11.96 -21.96
N GLU A 4 -4.09 -10.91 -22.09
CA GLU A 4 -4.01 -9.84 -21.10
C GLU A 4 -5.43 -9.36 -20.82
N VAL A 5 -5.98 -9.76 -19.67
CA VAL A 5 -7.22 -9.19 -19.18
C VAL A 5 -6.87 -7.75 -18.82
N LEU A 6 -7.33 -6.81 -19.65
CA LEU A 6 -7.22 -5.40 -19.35
C LEU A 6 -8.11 -5.11 -18.14
N VAL A 7 -7.52 -5.19 -16.95
CA VAL A 7 -8.18 -4.77 -15.71
C VAL A 7 -8.21 -3.24 -15.72
N ASP A 8 -9.36 -2.67 -16.04
CA ASP A 8 -9.58 -1.23 -16.02
C ASP A 8 -10.27 -0.84 -14.70
N ALA A 9 -9.64 0.07 -13.97
CA ALA A 9 -10.18 0.71 -12.79
C ALA A 9 -9.70 2.17 -12.83
N LEU A 10 -10.61 3.13 -12.62
CA LEU A 10 -10.34 4.55 -12.82
C LEU A 10 -10.40 5.34 -11.50
N PRO A 11 -9.43 5.21 -10.57
CA PRO A 11 -9.44 5.89 -9.27
C PRO A 11 -9.69 7.40 -9.29
N TYR A 12 -9.29 8.12 -10.35
CA TYR A 12 -9.54 9.57 -10.46
C TYR A 12 -10.97 9.93 -10.91
N ILE A 13 -11.79 8.95 -11.29
CA ILE A 13 -13.17 9.12 -11.75
C ILE A 13 -14.14 8.41 -10.80
N ASP A 14 -13.80 7.21 -10.36
CA ASP A 14 -14.60 6.36 -9.48
C ASP A 14 -14.48 6.81 -8.03
N LEU A 15 -15.05 7.97 -7.64
CA LEU A 15 -14.86 8.53 -6.29
C LEU A 15 -15.65 7.82 -5.17
N GLY A 16 -16.57 6.92 -5.52
CA GLY A 16 -17.48 6.26 -4.55
C GLY A 16 -16.86 5.09 -3.77
N TYR A 17 -15.61 4.69 -4.02
CA TYR A 17 -14.99 3.61 -3.24
C TYR A 17 -14.66 4.01 -1.80
N ASP A 18 -14.56 5.31 -1.51
CA ASP A 18 -14.33 5.85 -0.17
C ASP A 18 -15.64 6.00 0.64
N ASP A 19 -16.79 5.70 0.03
CA ASP A 19 -18.07 5.73 0.72
C ASP A 19 -18.12 4.67 1.85
N PRO A 20 -18.65 5.02 3.04
CA PRO A 20 -18.70 4.10 4.17
C PRO A 20 -19.38 2.76 3.81
N GLY A 21 -18.72 1.64 4.11
CA GLY A 21 -19.26 0.30 3.88
C GLY A 21 -18.91 -0.33 2.52
N VAL A 22 -18.46 0.45 1.53
CA VAL A 22 -18.10 -0.07 0.21
C VAL A 22 -16.84 -0.94 0.28
N ARG A 23 -15.83 -0.47 1.02
CA ARG A 23 -14.58 -1.21 1.21
C ARG A 23 -14.81 -2.49 2.01
N GLU A 24 -15.61 -2.41 3.08
CA GLU A 24 -15.96 -3.57 3.91
C GLU A 24 -16.73 -4.61 3.10
N ALA A 25 -17.69 -4.19 2.28
CA ALA A 25 -18.43 -5.09 1.39
C ALA A 25 -17.52 -5.76 0.36
N ALA A 26 -16.61 -4.99 -0.27
CA ALA A 26 -15.64 -5.54 -1.21
C ALA A 26 -14.70 -6.55 -0.55
N ILE A 27 -14.20 -6.26 0.65
CA ILE A 27 -13.36 -7.19 1.43
C ILE A 27 -14.14 -8.47 1.77
N ALA A 28 -15.39 -8.35 2.22
CA ALA A 28 -16.22 -9.51 2.54
C ALA A 28 -16.44 -10.43 1.31
N MET A 29 -16.66 -9.84 0.12
CA MET A 29 -16.76 -10.62 -1.12
C MET A 29 -15.44 -11.31 -1.48
N VAL A 30 -14.30 -10.62 -1.31
CA VAL A 30 -12.97 -11.22 -1.53
C VAL A 30 -12.71 -12.37 -0.56
N GLU A 31 -13.10 -12.21 0.72
CA GLU A 31 -12.97 -13.26 1.73
C GLU A 31 -13.85 -14.48 1.42
N GLU A 32 -15.08 -14.26 0.95
CA GLU A 32 -15.97 -15.35 0.53
C GLU A 32 -15.38 -16.16 -0.63
N GLU A 33 -14.83 -15.48 -1.64
CA GLU A 33 -14.13 -16.13 -2.76
C GLU A 33 -12.85 -16.84 -2.29
N CYS A 34 -12.07 -16.26 -1.39
CA CYS A 34 -10.89 -16.91 -0.80
C CYS A 34 -11.26 -18.13 0.05
N ARG A 35 -12.44 -18.14 0.69
CA ARG A 35 -12.97 -19.29 1.42
C ARG A 35 -13.33 -20.43 0.47
N ARG A 36 -13.94 -20.10 -0.68
CA ARG A 36 -14.34 -21.04 -1.72
C ARG A 36 -13.15 -21.61 -2.49
N TYR A 37 -12.21 -20.74 -2.85
CA TYR A 37 -10.97 -21.07 -3.56
C TYR A 37 -9.79 -20.77 -2.66
N ARG A 38 -9.47 -21.70 -1.76
CA ARG A 38 -8.28 -21.56 -0.92
C ARG A 38 -7.04 -21.50 -1.82
N PRO A 39 -6.17 -20.49 -1.67
CA PRO A 39 -4.93 -20.42 -2.41
C PRO A 39 -4.11 -21.71 -2.21
N THR A 40 -3.91 -22.46 -3.27
CA THR A 40 -3.16 -23.74 -3.24
C THR A 40 -1.69 -23.56 -3.56
N LYS A 41 -1.34 -22.48 -4.25
CA LYS A 41 0.05 -22.13 -4.60
C LYS A 41 0.48 -20.95 -3.73
N ASN A 42 1.67 -21.05 -3.15
CA ASN A 42 2.26 -19.90 -2.50
C ASN A 42 2.81 -18.98 -3.60
N TYR A 43 2.18 -17.83 -3.79
CA TYR A 43 2.56 -16.85 -4.81
C TYR A 43 3.98 -16.28 -4.59
N LEU A 44 4.59 -16.52 -3.43
CA LEU A 44 5.95 -16.15 -3.09
C LEU A 44 6.98 -17.26 -3.37
N GLU A 45 6.59 -18.43 -3.90
CA GLU A 45 7.53 -19.54 -4.18
C GLU A 45 8.66 -19.18 -5.15
N HIS A 46 8.41 -18.23 -6.05
CA HIS A 46 9.42 -17.75 -7.00
C HIS A 46 10.45 -16.81 -6.36
N LEU A 47 10.21 -16.34 -5.14
CA LEU A 47 11.11 -15.48 -4.41
C LEU A 47 12.04 -16.33 -3.54
N PRO A 48 13.32 -15.92 -3.40
CA PRO A 48 14.21 -16.57 -2.46
C PRO A 48 13.63 -16.48 -1.04
N ALA A 49 13.89 -17.51 -0.22
CA ALA A 49 13.52 -17.48 1.19
C ALA A 49 14.11 -16.24 1.86
N LEU A 50 13.30 -15.55 2.67
CA LEU A 50 13.75 -14.37 3.39
C LEU A 50 14.89 -14.76 4.32
N SER A 51 16.07 -14.18 4.09
CA SER A 51 17.18 -14.31 5.02
C SER A 51 16.96 -13.33 6.17
N THR A 52 16.39 -13.82 7.26
CA THR A 52 16.16 -13.04 8.49
C THR A 52 17.48 -12.67 9.18
N SER A 53 18.53 -13.46 8.95
CA SER A 53 19.86 -13.28 9.53
C SER A 53 20.89 -12.69 8.55
N ALA A 54 20.48 -12.20 7.37
CA ALA A 54 21.39 -11.69 6.34
C ALA A 54 22.37 -10.62 6.84
N PHE A 55 21.94 -9.83 7.82
CA PHE A 55 22.70 -8.72 8.40
C PHE A 55 23.14 -9.02 9.84
N GLU A 56 22.93 -10.25 10.33
CA GLU A 56 23.44 -10.64 11.64
C GLU A 56 24.95 -10.82 11.56
N THR A 57 25.65 -10.09 12.42
CA THR A 57 27.06 -10.34 12.69
C THR A 57 27.19 -11.40 13.77
N ASP A 58 28.33 -12.09 13.85
CA ASP A 58 28.59 -13.10 14.88
C ASP A 58 28.32 -12.59 16.32
N LEU A 59 28.59 -11.30 16.55
CA LEU A 59 28.28 -10.62 17.81
C LEU A 59 26.77 -10.53 18.06
N MET A 60 25.99 -10.16 17.04
CA MET A 60 24.53 -10.08 17.15
C MET A 60 23.93 -11.46 17.39
N THR A 61 24.39 -12.49 16.69
CA THR A 61 23.93 -13.87 16.90
C THR A 61 24.19 -14.32 18.34
N THR A 62 25.39 -14.07 18.85
CA THR A 62 25.75 -14.39 20.25
C THR A 62 24.87 -13.65 21.26
N GLU A 63 24.60 -12.36 21.03
CA GLU A 63 23.71 -11.57 21.90
C GLU A 63 22.25 -12.03 21.82
N PHE A 64 21.78 -12.41 20.63
CA PHE A 64 20.43 -12.96 20.47
C PHE A 64 20.27 -14.30 21.18
N GLU A 65 21.28 -15.18 21.13
CA GLU A 65 21.30 -16.41 21.93
C GLU A 65 21.28 -16.13 23.44
N ARG A 66 22.06 -15.15 23.90
CA ARG A 66 22.05 -14.72 25.31
C ARG A 66 20.66 -14.25 25.75
N ILE A 67 20.01 -13.40 24.94
CA ILE A 67 18.67 -12.88 25.20
C ILE A 67 17.62 -13.99 25.15
N GLN A 68 17.69 -14.89 24.16
CA GLN A 68 16.79 -16.04 24.03
C GLN A 68 16.87 -16.95 25.26
N ASN A 69 18.07 -17.17 25.78
CA ASN A 69 18.31 -17.92 27.01
C ASN A 69 18.08 -17.12 28.29
N ARG A 70 17.63 -15.85 28.19
CA ARG A 70 17.35 -14.93 29.30
C ARG A 70 18.54 -14.77 30.26
N LEU A 71 19.75 -14.88 29.74
CA LEU A 71 20.96 -14.70 30.53
C LEU A 71 21.19 -13.20 30.77
N PRO A 72 21.42 -12.75 32.02
CA PRO A 72 21.76 -11.36 32.29
C PRO A 72 23.08 -10.98 31.63
N MET A 73 23.23 -9.71 31.26
CA MET A 73 24.48 -9.20 30.70
C MET A 73 25.57 -9.23 31.78
N GLU A 74 26.78 -9.61 31.39
CA GLU A 74 27.92 -9.56 32.30
C GLU A 74 28.20 -8.11 32.71
N PRO A 75 28.29 -7.80 34.01
CA PRO A 75 28.58 -6.45 34.44
C PRO A 75 29.99 -6.04 34.01
N VAL A 76 30.11 -4.85 33.44
CA VAL A 76 31.42 -4.29 33.09
C VAL A 76 32.25 -4.09 34.36
N SER A 77 33.39 -4.77 34.43
CA SER A 77 34.32 -4.62 35.56
C SER A 77 35.01 -3.24 35.50
N MET A 78 34.72 -2.38 36.47
CA MET A 78 35.39 -1.09 36.63
C MET A 78 36.73 -1.18 37.37
N LYS A 79 37.08 -2.36 37.91
CA LYS A 79 38.32 -2.57 38.67
C LYS A 79 39.58 -2.21 37.87
N ARG A 80 39.54 -2.35 36.54
CA ARG A 80 40.64 -1.97 35.63
C ARG A 80 40.88 -0.46 35.57
N TYR A 81 39.87 0.35 35.87
CA TYR A 81 39.93 1.82 35.81
C TYR A 81 40.07 2.46 37.20
N GLU A 82 40.10 1.64 38.24
CA GLU A 82 40.30 2.04 39.62
C GLU A 82 41.69 1.59 40.08
N LEU A 83 42.25 2.24 41.10
CA LEU A 83 43.49 1.83 41.76
C LEU A 83 43.17 1.21 43.13
N PRO A 84 42.44 0.08 43.20
CA PRO A 84 42.11 -0.50 44.48
C PRO A 84 43.37 -1.08 45.13
N PRO A 85 43.56 -0.87 46.44
CA PRO A 85 44.54 -1.64 47.18
C PRO A 85 44.16 -3.14 47.18
N PRO A 86 45.11 -4.04 47.50
CA PRO A 86 44.79 -5.45 47.68
C PRO A 86 43.64 -5.63 48.67
N PRO A 87 42.75 -6.62 48.46
CA PRO A 87 41.65 -6.90 49.39
C PRO A 87 42.16 -7.06 50.82
N ALA A 88 41.39 -6.58 51.82
CA ALA A 88 41.82 -6.58 53.22
C ALA A 88 42.28 -7.95 53.75
N GLY A 89 41.72 -9.06 53.23
CA GLY A 89 42.12 -10.43 53.56
C GLY A 89 43.38 -10.96 52.86
N LYS A 90 43.95 -10.21 51.90
CA LYS A 90 45.11 -10.59 51.09
C LYS A 90 46.29 -9.62 51.19
N MET A 91 46.26 -8.69 52.14
CA MET A 91 47.32 -7.68 52.28
C MET A 91 48.69 -8.26 52.67
N SER A 92 48.73 -9.48 53.21
CA SER A 92 49.98 -10.22 53.48
C SER A 92 50.50 -11.02 52.27
N GLU A 93 49.70 -11.17 51.22
CA GLU A 93 50.06 -11.92 50.02
C GLU A 93 50.81 -11.01 49.04
N VAL A 94 52.07 -11.35 48.77
CA VAL A 94 52.91 -10.61 47.81
C VAL A 94 52.29 -10.59 46.40
N SER A 95 51.63 -11.68 45.99
CA SER A 95 50.95 -11.79 44.70
C SER A 95 49.81 -10.78 44.53
N ALA A 96 49.05 -10.49 45.60
CA ALA A 96 47.96 -9.52 45.55
C ALA A 96 48.49 -8.08 45.41
N TRP A 97 49.65 -7.78 46.00
CA TRP A 97 50.35 -6.50 45.78
C TRP A 97 50.92 -6.40 44.37
N MET A 98 51.49 -7.48 43.82
CA MET A 98 51.96 -7.49 42.44
C MET A 98 50.83 -7.18 41.45
N GLU A 99 49.65 -7.78 41.63
CA GLU A 99 48.48 -7.50 40.79
C GLU A 99 48.03 -6.03 40.86
N SER A 100 47.98 -5.44 42.06
CA SER A 100 47.67 -4.01 42.24
C SER A 100 48.73 -3.10 41.59
N VAL A 101 50.02 -3.46 41.67
CA VAL A 101 51.11 -2.71 41.03
C VAL A 101 51.04 -2.81 39.51
N GLU A 102 50.81 -4.00 38.95
CA GLU A 102 50.64 -4.21 37.52
C GLU A 102 49.45 -3.40 36.97
N ASN A 103 48.31 -3.40 37.66
CA ASN A 103 47.16 -2.56 37.29
C ASN A 103 47.51 -1.06 37.35
N SER A 104 48.30 -0.63 38.34
CA SER A 104 48.76 0.76 38.45
C SER A 104 49.68 1.17 37.30
N MET A 105 50.60 0.29 36.90
CA MET A 105 51.50 0.51 35.76
C MET A 105 50.71 0.58 34.45
N ALA A 106 49.75 -0.34 34.24
CA ALA A 106 48.89 -0.30 33.07
C ALA A 106 48.09 1.00 32.99
N GLN A 107 47.58 1.50 34.12
CA GLN A 107 46.86 2.77 34.15
C GLN A 107 47.76 3.97 33.84
N LEU A 108 49.00 3.99 34.32
CA LEU A 108 49.95 5.06 34.00
C LEU A 108 50.16 5.16 32.48
N GLU A 109 50.39 4.02 31.82
CA GLU A 109 50.54 3.96 30.36
C GLU A 109 49.25 4.40 29.65
N HIS A 110 48.07 3.99 30.13
CA HIS A 110 46.80 4.46 29.59
C HIS A 110 46.62 5.98 29.72
N GLN A 111 47.07 6.60 30.82
CA GLN A 111 47.03 8.05 30.98
C GLN A 111 48.01 8.75 30.02
N ALA A 112 49.19 8.19 29.79
CA ALA A 112 50.15 8.71 28.81
C ALA A 112 49.56 8.68 27.39
N VAL A 113 48.97 7.55 26.98
CA VAL A 113 48.28 7.43 25.69
C VAL A 113 47.08 8.38 25.59
N ARG A 114 46.31 8.54 26.68
CA ARG A 114 45.18 9.47 26.72
C ARG A 114 45.65 10.91 26.53
N ALA A 115 46.74 11.32 27.17
CA ALA A 115 47.32 12.65 27.00
C ALA A 115 47.71 12.89 25.55
N LEU A 116 48.43 11.93 24.92
CA LEU A 116 48.81 12.00 23.51
C LEU A 116 47.58 12.09 22.59
N ASN A 117 46.54 11.29 22.83
CA ASN A 117 45.31 11.34 22.04
C ASN A 117 44.58 12.68 22.18
N LEU A 118 44.59 13.28 23.38
CA LEU A 118 44.02 14.60 23.62
C LEU A 118 44.82 15.70 22.92
N GLU A 119 46.15 15.61 22.90
CA GLU A 119 47.01 16.52 22.13
C GLU A 119 46.70 16.45 20.63
N LEU A 120 46.62 15.23 20.07
CA LEU A 120 46.21 15.03 18.67
C LEU A 120 44.81 15.57 18.39
N MET A 121 43.85 15.34 19.28
CA MET A 121 42.50 15.87 19.14
C MET A 121 42.46 17.39 19.23
N GLN A 122 43.28 17.99 20.10
CA GLN A 122 43.37 19.45 20.23
C GLN A 122 43.97 20.08 18.97
N GLU A 123 44.94 19.42 18.35
CA GLU A 123 45.61 19.90 17.13
C GLU A 123 44.72 19.73 15.88
N TYR A 124 44.11 18.57 15.68
CA TYR A 124 43.42 18.23 14.42
C TYR A 124 41.90 18.16 14.53
N GLY A 125 41.33 18.08 15.74
CA GLY A 125 39.92 17.76 15.95
C GLY A 125 38.96 18.77 15.31
N CYS A 126 39.25 20.08 15.43
CA CYS A 126 38.39 21.11 14.86
C CYS A 126 38.32 21.04 13.33
N GLU A 127 39.46 20.90 12.66
CA GLU A 127 39.50 20.86 11.19
C GLU A 127 38.94 19.53 10.65
N MET A 128 39.23 18.41 11.31
CA MET A 128 38.64 17.11 10.95
C MET A 128 37.12 17.12 11.11
N TRP A 129 36.60 17.74 12.18
CA TRP A 129 35.16 17.85 12.39
C TRP A 129 34.48 18.71 11.31
N LYS A 130 35.09 19.83 10.92
CA LYS A 130 34.57 20.65 9.81
C LYS A 130 34.53 19.86 8.50
N SER A 131 35.60 19.16 8.16
CA SER A 131 35.65 18.32 6.95
C SER A 131 34.58 17.21 6.99
N TYR A 132 34.40 16.57 8.14
CA TYR A 132 33.31 15.60 8.34
C TYR A 132 31.92 16.21 8.11
N LEU A 133 31.67 17.42 8.64
CA LEU A 133 30.40 18.13 8.44
C LEU A 133 30.14 18.49 6.97
N GLU A 134 31.18 18.83 6.21
CA GLU A 134 31.07 19.08 4.76
C GLU A 134 30.62 17.81 4.02
N VAL A 135 31.24 16.67 4.32
CA VAL A 135 30.84 15.36 3.74
C VAL A 135 29.40 15.04 4.11
N LEU A 136 29.02 15.22 5.38
CA LEU A 136 27.67 14.94 5.85
C LEU A 136 26.62 15.83 5.16
N THR A 137 26.92 17.11 4.99
CA THR A 137 26.05 18.07 4.31
C THR A 137 25.91 17.74 2.82
N ALA A 138 27.00 17.32 2.16
CA ALA A 138 26.95 16.84 0.78
C ALA A 138 26.11 15.57 0.63
N MET A 139 26.22 14.63 1.56
CA MET A 139 25.39 13.42 1.60
C MET A 139 23.91 13.75 1.78
N GLN A 140 23.59 14.66 2.70
CA GLN A 140 22.22 15.14 2.92
C GLN A 140 21.66 15.80 1.65
N ALA A 141 22.40 16.71 1.04
CA ALA A 141 21.99 17.40 -0.19
C ALA A 141 21.73 16.41 -1.33
N LYS A 142 22.58 15.39 -1.49
CA LYS A 142 22.39 14.32 -2.48
C LYS A 142 21.11 13.50 -2.21
N ALA A 143 20.85 13.17 -0.95
CA ALA A 143 19.64 12.43 -0.57
C ALA A 143 18.36 13.26 -0.82
N GLN A 144 18.38 14.55 -0.47
CA GLN A 144 17.27 15.47 -0.74
C GLN A 144 17.03 15.66 -2.24
N ALA A 145 18.09 15.83 -3.04
CA ALA A 145 17.96 15.93 -4.49
C ALA A 145 17.32 14.67 -5.11
N ARG A 146 17.71 13.48 -4.62
CA ARG A 146 17.08 12.21 -5.04
C ARG A 146 15.61 12.13 -4.64
N LEU A 147 15.27 12.57 -3.43
CA LEU A 147 13.89 12.60 -2.96
C LEU A 147 13.02 13.49 -3.85
N GLU A 148 13.48 14.71 -4.16
CA GLU A 148 12.74 15.62 -5.02
C GLU A 148 12.61 15.11 -6.46
N ALA A 149 13.65 14.46 -6.99
CA ALA A 149 13.56 13.78 -8.29
C ALA A 149 12.49 12.69 -8.32
N VAL A 150 12.46 11.81 -7.30
CA VAL A 150 11.46 10.74 -7.20
C VAL A 150 10.05 11.31 -7.00
N LYS A 151 9.89 12.36 -6.20
CA LYS A 151 8.60 13.04 -6.05
C LYS A 151 8.10 13.59 -7.39
N LYS A 152 8.98 14.20 -8.18
CA LYS A 152 8.64 14.70 -9.51
C LYS A 152 8.22 13.56 -10.45
N GLU A 153 8.95 12.46 -10.46
CA GLU A 153 8.59 11.27 -11.26
C GLU A 153 7.20 10.72 -10.86
N ILE A 154 6.92 10.61 -9.55
CA ILE A 154 5.61 10.20 -9.04
C ILE A 154 4.51 11.17 -9.52
N GLN A 155 4.76 12.48 -9.43
CA GLN A 155 3.81 13.50 -9.89
C GLN A 155 3.56 13.40 -11.40
N ASP A 156 4.60 13.22 -12.22
CA ASP A 156 4.48 13.08 -13.66
C ASP A 156 3.64 11.84 -14.05
N VAL A 157 3.88 10.71 -13.36
CA VAL A 157 3.08 9.48 -13.54
C VAL A 157 1.62 9.72 -13.15
N ASN A 158 1.38 10.33 -11.99
CA ASN A 158 0.03 10.63 -11.52
C ASN A 158 -0.69 11.62 -12.43
N TRP A 159 0.01 12.63 -12.95
CA TRP A 159 -0.53 13.59 -13.92
C TRP A 159 -0.94 12.90 -15.22
N LYS A 160 -0.07 12.07 -15.79
CA LYS A 160 -0.37 11.27 -16.99
C LYS A 160 -1.56 10.35 -16.76
N ARG A 161 -1.60 9.66 -15.60
CA ARG A 161 -2.72 8.79 -15.22
C ARG A 161 -4.02 9.59 -15.13
N LYS A 162 -4.04 10.69 -14.38
CA LYS A 162 -5.21 11.55 -14.23
C LYS A 162 -5.71 12.06 -15.58
N SER A 163 -4.82 12.58 -16.43
CA SER A 163 -5.22 13.05 -17.77
C SER A 163 -5.86 11.96 -18.63
N LYS A 164 -5.28 10.74 -18.64
CA LYS A 164 -5.84 9.59 -19.37
C LYS A 164 -7.21 9.19 -18.81
N GLN A 165 -7.35 9.10 -17.49
CA GLN A 165 -8.59 8.70 -16.83
C GLN A 165 -9.69 9.76 -17.00
N THR A 166 -9.38 11.06 -16.89
CA THR A 166 -10.37 12.13 -17.12
C THR A 166 -10.91 12.11 -18.55
N LYS A 167 -10.04 11.96 -19.56
CA LYS A 167 -10.48 11.80 -20.96
C LYS A 167 -11.35 10.55 -21.15
N GLY A 168 -10.96 9.43 -20.53
CA GLY A 168 -11.76 8.20 -20.54
C GLY A 168 -13.14 8.38 -19.89
N GLY A 169 -13.17 9.02 -18.71
CA GLY A 169 -14.40 9.29 -17.95
C GLY A 169 -15.34 10.27 -18.64
N GLU A 170 -14.82 11.27 -19.36
CA GLU A 170 -15.64 12.12 -20.24
C GLU A 170 -16.32 11.30 -21.35
N LYS A 171 -15.56 10.38 -21.98
CA LYS A 171 -16.13 9.50 -23.00
C LYS A 171 -17.16 8.54 -22.41
N LEU A 172 -16.91 7.99 -21.22
CA LEU A 172 -17.83 7.10 -20.50
C LEU A 172 -19.16 7.81 -20.21
N ARG A 173 -19.11 9.02 -19.63
CA ARG A 173 -20.30 9.85 -19.37
C ARG A 173 -21.08 10.17 -20.64
N SER A 174 -20.38 10.47 -21.74
CA SER A 174 -21.04 10.72 -23.03
C SER A 174 -21.76 9.48 -23.56
N LEU A 175 -21.13 8.30 -23.45
CA LEU A 175 -21.73 7.03 -23.88
C LEU A 175 -22.90 6.63 -22.99
N GLU A 176 -22.80 6.84 -21.68
CA GLU A 176 -23.89 6.60 -20.73
C GLU A 176 -25.10 7.48 -21.04
N ALA A 177 -24.90 8.78 -21.27
CA ALA A 177 -25.98 9.69 -21.66
C ALA A 177 -26.64 9.30 -23.00
N GLN A 178 -25.84 8.87 -23.99
CA GLN A 178 -26.37 8.34 -25.25
C GLN A 178 -27.17 7.06 -25.03
N TRP A 179 -26.68 6.16 -24.17
CA TRP A 179 -27.37 4.93 -23.84
C TRP A 179 -28.72 5.21 -23.17
N VAL A 180 -28.77 6.07 -22.15
CA VAL A 180 -30.03 6.48 -21.50
C VAL A 180 -31.00 7.07 -22.51
N MET A 181 -30.53 7.98 -23.38
CA MET A 181 -31.36 8.59 -24.43
C MET A 181 -31.95 7.53 -25.37
N LEU A 182 -31.13 6.59 -25.85
CA LEU A 182 -31.57 5.53 -26.76
C LEU A 182 -32.58 4.60 -26.10
N VAL A 183 -32.36 4.23 -24.83
CA VAL A 183 -33.30 3.40 -24.06
C VAL A 183 -34.63 4.14 -23.85
N SER A 184 -34.60 5.41 -23.45
CA SER A 184 -35.81 6.23 -23.30
C SER A 184 -36.56 6.38 -24.62
N LYS A 185 -35.85 6.62 -25.72
CA LYS A 185 -36.47 6.73 -27.05
C LYS A 185 -37.11 5.43 -27.50
N ASN A 186 -36.47 4.29 -27.28
CA ASN A 186 -37.05 2.98 -27.58
C ASN A 186 -38.32 2.75 -26.75
N TYR A 187 -38.29 3.09 -25.47
CA TYR A 187 -39.46 3.01 -24.60
C TYR A 187 -40.62 3.91 -25.08
N GLU A 188 -40.34 5.15 -25.49
CA GLU A 188 -41.36 6.05 -26.06
C GLU A 188 -41.98 5.49 -27.34
N ILE A 189 -41.17 4.88 -28.21
CA ILE A 189 -41.62 4.22 -29.44
C ILE A 189 -42.52 3.03 -29.10
N GLU A 190 -42.10 2.14 -28.18
CA GLU A 190 -42.91 0.99 -27.75
C GLU A 190 -44.25 1.42 -27.14
N GLN A 191 -44.25 2.49 -26.35
CA GLN A 191 -45.47 3.05 -25.78
C GLN A 191 -46.40 3.62 -26.86
N ALA A 192 -45.84 4.32 -27.86
CA ALA A 192 -46.60 4.85 -28.98
C ALA A 192 -47.19 3.74 -29.86
N CYS A 193 -46.41 2.68 -30.14
CA CYS A 193 -46.87 1.48 -30.84
C CYS A 193 -48.02 0.81 -30.09
N SER A 194 -47.88 0.57 -28.78
CA SER A 194 -48.93 -0.03 -27.95
C SER A 194 -50.24 0.78 -28.00
N LYS A 195 -50.15 2.12 -27.86
CA LYS A 195 -51.32 3.02 -27.99
C LYS A 195 -51.95 2.98 -29.39
N LEU A 196 -51.13 2.82 -30.43
CA LEU A 196 -51.61 2.74 -31.80
C LEU A 196 -52.31 1.41 -32.07
N GLU A 197 -51.76 0.31 -31.56
CA GLU A 197 -52.37 -1.03 -31.61
C GLU A 197 -53.72 -1.06 -30.88
N GLU A 198 -53.82 -0.44 -29.71
CA GLU A 198 -55.09 -0.31 -28.98
C GLU A 198 -56.14 0.46 -29.78
N LYS A 199 -55.76 1.59 -30.41
CA LYS A 199 -56.64 2.35 -31.31
C LYS A 199 -57.04 1.55 -32.54
N ILE A 200 -56.14 0.76 -33.12
CA ILE A 200 -56.44 -0.12 -34.26
C ILE A 200 -57.44 -1.20 -33.83
N TYR A 201 -57.26 -1.80 -32.65
CA TYR A 201 -58.16 -2.79 -32.08
C TYR A 201 -59.57 -2.20 -31.88
N GLN A 202 -59.68 -1.04 -31.23
CA GLN A 202 -60.95 -0.32 -31.02
C GLN A 202 -61.67 -0.03 -32.36
N LYS A 203 -60.94 0.48 -33.36
CA LYS A 203 -61.53 0.72 -34.69
C LYS A 203 -61.98 -0.56 -35.39
N LYS A 204 -61.27 -1.68 -35.21
CA LYS A 204 -61.69 -2.98 -35.77
C LYS A 204 -62.94 -3.51 -35.07
N THR A 205 -63.05 -3.38 -33.75
CA THR A 205 -64.28 -3.74 -33.01
C THR A 205 -65.46 -2.87 -33.42
N ASP A 206 -65.27 -1.55 -33.58
CA ASP A 206 -66.32 -0.64 -34.03
C ASP A 206 -66.78 -0.96 -35.46
N LYS A 207 -65.85 -1.26 -36.38
CA LYS A 207 -66.21 -1.73 -37.74
C LYS A 207 -66.91 -3.09 -37.74
N GLY A 208 -66.56 -3.98 -36.83
CA GLY A 208 -67.25 -5.26 -36.61
C GLY A 208 -68.69 -5.06 -36.13
N MET A 209 -68.93 -4.07 -35.25
CA MET A 209 -70.28 -3.67 -34.81
C MET A 209 -71.09 -2.97 -35.92
N VAL A 210 -70.45 -2.15 -36.77
CA VAL A 210 -71.10 -1.53 -37.93
C VAL A 210 -71.48 -2.57 -38.99
N ASN A 211 -70.62 -3.57 -39.26
CA ASN A 211 -70.96 -4.64 -40.20
C ASN A 211 -72.07 -5.58 -39.69
N ASN A 212 -72.17 -5.82 -38.37
CA ASN A 212 -73.29 -6.58 -37.80
C ASN A 212 -74.61 -5.79 -37.76
N SER A 213 -74.58 -4.46 -37.63
CA SER A 213 -75.80 -3.62 -37.67
C SER A 213 -76.25 -3.26 -39.09
N SER A 214 -75.37 -3.38 -40.09
CA SER A 214 -75.71 -3.19 -41.52
C SER A 214 -76.33 -4.43 -42.17
N GLY A 215 -76.29 -5.58 -41.51
CA GLY A 215 -76.81 -6.86 -42.02
C GLY A 215 -78.29 -7.13 -41.74
N GLU A 216 -78.97 -6.33 -40.91
CA GLU A 216 -80.35 -6.60 -40.48
C GLU A 216 -81.44 -5.72 -41.13
N ASN A 217 -81.10 -4.81 -42.06
CA ASN A 217 -82.08 -3.83 -42.61
C ASN A 217 -82.31 -3.89 -44.13
N ILE A 218 -82.18 -5.07 -44.75
CA ILE A 218 -82.60 -5.26 -46.15
C ILE A 218 -83.43 -6.54 -46.24
N ASN A 219 -84.73 -6.47 -45.95
CA ASN A 219 -85.80 -7.31 -46.49
C ASN A 219 -87.12 -7.03 -45.75
N ASN A 220 -87.84 -5.95 -46.09
CA ASN A 220 -89.30 -5.94 -45.95
C ASN A 220 -89.97 -4.81 -46.76
N GLU A 221 -89.88 -4.85 -48.08
CA GLU A 221 -90.90 -4.22 -48.93
C GLU A 221 -91.22 -5.16 -50.11
N ASN A 222 -92.53 -5.35 -50.33
CA ASN A 222 -93.24 -6.06 -51.41
C ASN A 222 -93.60 -7.53 -51.19
N LEU A 223 -94.87 -7.76 -50.78
CA LEU A 223 -95.88 -8.41 -51.64
C LEU A 223 -97.27 -8.33 -51.00
N SER A 224 -98.08 -7.39 -51.51
CA SER A 224 -99.54 -7.45 -51.51
C SER A 224 -100.02 -8.14 -52.79
N ALA A 225 -101.12 -8.89 -52.66
CA ALA A 225 -101.88 -9.65 -53.67
C ALA A 225 -101.50 -11.14 -53.77
#